data_AF-A0A2A5HWQ0-F1
#
_entry.id   AF-A0A2A5HWQ0-F1
#
_cell.length_a   1.000
_cell.length_b   1.000
_cell.length_c   1.000
_cell.angle_alpha   90.00
_cell.angle_beta   90.00
_cell.angle_gamma   90.00
#
_symmetry.space_group_name_H-M   'P 1'
#
loop_
_entity.id
_entity.type
_entity.pdbx_description
1 polymer ?
#
loop_
_entity_poly.entity_id
_entity_poly.type
_entity_poly.pdbx_seq_one_letter_code
_entity_poly.pdbx_strand_id
1 'polypeptide(L)' 'MSITLNGSVADIISDQMKAGNYQSPEDLIYEAIEALVKQKIESGINDGLADLESGCCMELRTDTIGEVLSKPLSEW' A
#
# COMPACT_ATOMS: atom_id res chain seq x y z
N MET A 1 18.89 -7.54 -9.53
CA MET A 1 18.84 -6.48 -8.49
C MET A 1 19.51 -7.05 -7.25
N SER A 2 20.45 -6.34 -6.62
CA SER A 2 21.14 -6.82 -5.42
C SER A 2 20.67 -6.02 -4.20
N ILE A 3 20.17 -6.69 -3.18
CA ILE A 3 19.76 -6.09 -1.91
C ILE A 3 20.68 -6.64 -0.82
N THR A 4 21.23 -5.75 0.00
CA THR A 4 22.00 -6.13 1.18
C THR A 4 21.13 -5.95 2.41
N LEU A 5 20.93 -7.03 3.17
CA LEU A 5 20.14 -7.04 4.38
C LEU A 5 21.05 -7.17 5.58
N ASN A 6 20.79 -6.37 6.63
CA ASN A 6 21.65 -6.27 7.80
C ASN A 6 20.83 -6.40 9.09
N GLY A 7 21.50 -6.79 10.18
CA GLY A 7 20.92 -6.85 11.51
C GLY A 7 19.78 -7.86 11.62
N SER A 8 18.75 -7.53 12.40
CA SER A 8 17.64 -8.43 12.73
C SER A 8 16.90 -9.00 11.51
N VAL A 9 16.87 -8.29 10.38
CA VAL A 9 16.26 -8.80 9.15
C VAL A 9 17.07 -9.97 8.57
N ALA A 10 18.40 -9.88 8.61
CA ALA A 10 19.26 -10.99 8.18
C ALA A 10 19.11 -12.20 9.11
N ASP A 11 18.95 -11.97 10.42
CA ASP A 11 18.72 -13.03 11.41
C ASP A 11 17.38 -13.75 11.15
N ILE A 12 16.30 -13.00 10.94
CA ILE A 12 14.97 -13.56 10.61
C ILE A 12 15.05 -14.42 9.36
N ILE A 13 15.68 -13.94 8.29
CA ILE A 13 15.83 -14.70 7.05
C ILE A 13 16.63 -15.98 7.32
N SER A 14 17.73 -15.89 8.05
CA SER A 14 18.54 -17.06 8.41
C SER A 14 17.72 -18.11 9.16
N ASP A 15 16.89 -17.70 10.11
CA ASP A 15 16.08 -18.61 10.91
C ASP A 15 14.94 -19.24 10.11
N GLN A 16 14.29 -18.47 9.23
CA GLN A 16 13.27 -19.00 8.31
C GLN A 16 13.85 -20.00 7.30
N MET A 17 15.07 -19.76 6.82
CA MET A 17 15.79 -20.71 5.96
C MET A 17 16.15 -21.99 6.70
N LYS A 18 16.64 -21.90 7.94
CA LYS A 18 16.94 -23.09 8.77
C LYS A 18 15.69 -23.88 9.12
N ALA A 19 14.55 -23.21 9.30
CA ALA A 19 13.27 -23.87 9.53
C ALA A 19 12.75 -24.64 8.30
N GLY A 20 13.33 -24.40 7.11
CA GLY A 20 12.92 -25.04 5.87
C GLY A 20 11.59 -24.52 5.31
N ASN A 21 11.13 -23.36 5.79
CA ASN A 21 9.87 -22.75 5.34
C ASN A 21 9.96 -22.19 3.92
N TYR A 22 11.17 -21.88 3.45
CA TYR A 22 11.45 -21.26 2.16
C TYR A 22 12.58 -21.98 1.43
N GLN A 23 12.50 -22.01 0.08
CA GLN A 23 13.53 -22.64 -0.75
C GLN A 23 14.75 -21.73 -0.93
N SER A 24 14.54 -20.41 -0.84
CA SER A 24 15.56 -19.38 -0.93
C SER A 24 15.22 -18.15 -0.09
N PRO A 25 16.22 -17.36 0.34
CA PRO A 25 15.98 -16.05 0.95
C PRO A 25 15.10 -15.13 0.10
N GLU A 26 15.23 -15.24 -1.22
CA GLU A 26 14.46 -14.48 -2.20
C GLU A 26 12.96 -14.76 -2.08
N ASP A 27 12.55 -16.01 -1.87
CA ASP A 27 11.12 -16.37 -1.75
C ASP A 27 10.46 -15.63 -0.56
N LEU A 28 11.15 -15.62 0.58
CA LEU A 28 10.70 -14.90 1.77
C LEU A 28 10.63 -13.39 1.52
N ILE A 29 11.62 -12.82 0.83
CA ILE A 29 11.63 -11.40 0.46
C ILE A 29 10.47 -11.08 -0.48
N TYR A 30 10.19 -11.93 -1.47
CA TYR A 30 9.08 -11.75 -2.39
C TYR A 30 7.74 -11.78 -1.65
N GLU A 31 7.52 -12.75 -0.77
CA GLU A 31 6.29 -12.83 0.04
C GLU A 31 6.12 -11.58 0.92
N ALA A 32 7.20 -11.14 1.58
CA ALA A 32 7.17 -9.94 2.41
C ALA A 32 6.85 -8.66 1.60
N ILE A 33 7.41 -8.52 0.39
CA ILE A 33 7.11 -7.40 -0.51
C ILE A 33 5.66 -7.48 -0.99
N GLU A 34 5.17 -8.66 -1.36
CA GLU A 34 3.78 -8.86 -1.77
C GLU A 34 2.81 -8.47 -0.66
N ALA A 35 3.06 -8.94 0.58
CA ALA A 35 2.27 -8.57 1.74
C ALA A 35 2.28 -7.06 2.00
N LEU A 36 3.44 -6.40 1.88
CA LEU A 36 3.55 -4.95 2.04
C LEU A 36 2.78 -4.18 0.95
N VAL A 37 2.87 -4.63 -0.31
CA VAL A 37 2.13 -4.01 -1.42
C VAL A 37 0.63 -4.15 -1.20
N LYS A 38 0.17 -5.34 -0.82
CA LYS A 38 -1.23 -5.60 -0.50
C LYS A 38 -1.71 -4.71 0.65
N GLN A 39 -0.95 -4.63 1.73
CA GLN A 39 -1.27 -3.77 2.87
C GLN A 39 -1.39 -2.30 2.47
N LYS A 40 -0.47 -1.79 1.63
CA LYS A 40 -0.55 -0.40 1.15
C LYS A 40 -1.76 -0.14 0.28
N ILE A 41 -2.12 -1.10 -0.58
CA ILE A 41 -3.34 -1.00 -1.41
C ILE A 41 -4.57 -0.98 -0.50
N GLU A 42 -4.67 -1.91 0.45
CA GLU A 42 -5.78 -1.99 1.39
C GLU A 42 -5.90 -0.71 2.25
N SER A 43 -4.78 -0.16 2.72
CA SER A 43 -4.77 1.12 3.44
C SER A 43 -5.33 2.24 2.57
N GLY A 44 -4.85 2.39 1.33
CA GLY A 44 -5.35 3.44 0.44
C GLY A 44 -6.83 3.29 0.09
N ILE A 45 -7.32 2.05 -0.04
CA ILE A 45 -8.76 1.78 -0.22
C ILE A 45 -9.53 2.19 1.03
N ASN A 46 -9.07 1.80 2.22
CA ASN A 46 -9.74 2.12 3.47
C ASN A 46 -9.77 3.62 3.74
N ASP A 47 -8.67 4.33 3.45
CA ASP A 47 -8.60 5.78 3.54
C ASP A 47 -9.63 6.43 2.59
N GLY A 48 -9.70 5.97 1.33
CA GLY A 48 -10.69 6.44 0.38
C GLY A 48 -12.14 6.12 0.78
N LEU A 49 -12.39 4.96 1.38
CA LEU A 49 -13.71 4.62 1.93
C LEU A 49 -14.07 5.52 3.12
N ALA A 50 -13.12 5.83 4.00
CA ALA A 50 -13.32 6.77 5.10
C ALA A 50 -13.61 8.19 4.59
N ASP A 51 -12.98 8.62 3.49
CA ASP A 51 -13.30 9.89 2.82
C ASP A 51 -14.73 9.90 2.27
N LEU A 52 -15.21 8.77 1.71
CA LEU A 52 -16.61 8.61 1.30
C LEU A 52 -17.57 8.72 2.48
N GLU A 53 -17.30 8.00 3.57
CA GLU A 53 -18.15 7.98 4.78
C GLU A 53 -18.20 9.34 5.48
N SER A 54 -17.08 10.07 5.50
CA SER A 54 -16.99 11.40 6.11
C SER A 54 -17.55 12.53 5.23
N GLY A 55 -17.92 12.23 3.97
CA GLY A 55 -18.39 13.24 3.02
C GLY A 55 -17.29 14.18 2.53
N CYS A 56 -16.02 13.82 2.75
CA CYS A 56 -14.85 14.53 2.24
C CYS A 56 -14.60 14.25 0.75
N CYS A 57 -15.48 13.50 0.09
CA CYS A 57 -15.48 13.25 -1.33
C CYS A 57 -16.62 14.01 -2.04
N MET A 58 -16.46 14.28 -3.34
CA MET A 58 -17.55 14.75 -4.20
C MET A 58 -17.71 13.81 -5.40
N GLU A 59 -18.93 13.36 -5.63
CA GLU A 59 -19.21 12.50 -6.78
C GLU A 59 -19.20 13.31 -8.07
N LEU A 60 -18.37 12.87 -9.04
CA LEU A 60 -18.30 13.46 -10.36
C LEU A 60 -19.37 12.86 -11.27
N ARG A 61 -20.37 13.66 -11.60
CA ARG A 61 -21.43 13.36 -12.56
C ARG A 61 -21.46 14.43 -13.64
N THR A 62 -22.12 14.15 -14.75
CA THR A 62 -22.24 15.12 -15.86
C THR A 62 -22.92 16.43 -15.45
N ASP A 63 -23.77 16.39 -14.43
CA ASP A 63 -24.48 17.54 -13.85
C ASP A 63 -23.69 18.25 -12.73
N THR A 64 -22.71 17.59 -12.09
CA THR A 64 -21.91 18.18 -10.99
C THR A 64 -20.54 18.68 -11.43
N ILE A 65 -20.06 18.28 -12.61
CA ILE A 65 -18.72 18.61 -13.09
C ILE A 65 -18.48 20.12 -13.28
N GLY A 66 -19.54 20.88 -13.61
CA GLY A 66 -19.46 22.33 -13.73
C GLY A 66 -19.16 23.02 -12.39
N GLU A 67 -19.75 22.53 -11.30
CA GLU A 67 -19.52 23.04 -9.94
C GLU A 67 -18.10 22.73 -9.47
N VAL A 68 -17.62 21.51 -9.74
CA VAL A 68 -16.25 21.08 -9.41
C VAL A 68 -15.21 21.94 -10.13
N LEU A 69 -15.37 22.16 -11.43
CA LEU A 69 -14.42 22.97 -12.22
C LEU A 69 -14.47 24.45 -11.85
N SER A 70 -15.56 24.91 -11.22
CA SER A 70 -15.72 26.30 -10.77
C SER A 70 -15.04 26.61 -9.43
N LYS A 71 -14.70 25.58 -8.64
CA LYS A 71 -14.01 25.77 -7.36
C LYS A 71 -12.56 26.20 -7.55
N PRO A 72 -12.08 27.25 -6.86
CA PRO A 72 -10.68 27.64 -6.86
C PRO A 72 -9.78 26.50 -6.34
N LEU A 73 -8.56 26.38 -6.89
CA LEU A 73 -7.55 25.40 -6.43
C LEU A 73 -7.22 25.50 -4.94
N SER A 74 -7.45 26.65 -4.30
CA SER A 74 -7.24 26.86 -2.86
C SER A 74 -8.35 26.30 -1.97
N GLU A 75 -9.46 25.85 -2.55
CA GLU A 75 -10.63 25.30 -1.84
C GLU A 75 -10.74 23.77 -1.98
N TRP A 76 -9.66 23.14 -2.45
CA TRP A 76 -9.43 21.69 -2.52
C TRP A 76 -8.30 21.33 -1.56
#